data_AF-A0A059CVC1-F1
#
_entry.id   AF-A0A059CVC1-F1
#
_cell.length_a   1.000
_cell.length_b   1.000
_cell.length_c   1.000
_cell.angle_alpha   90.00
_cell.angle_beta   90.00
_cell.angle_gamma   90.00
#
_symmetry.space_group_name_H-M   'P 1'
#
loop_
_entity.id
_entity.type
_entity.pdbx_description
1 polymer ?
#
loop_
_entity_poly.entity_id
_entity_poly.type
_entity_poly.pdbx_seq_one_letter_code
_entity_poly.pdbx_strand_id
1 'polypeptide(L)'
;MPENRHSLASHLIVVVVVLLLSSRTSLCHTKGLRPGRSARKPVPQNMTRVQYSEQQFMKWVKFVGRLKHSIFKTAKNKLSPSYTLTVDKNPAYGDFTSIQDAIDSLPFINLVRVVIKVHAGVYTEKVSIPQLKSFITIEGAGAAKTIVQWGDRADTPGPKGQHMGTYGSATFGVNSPFFIAKNITFKNTTPVPKPGAVGKQAVAFRISADTAAFWGCSFLGAQDTLYDHFGRHYYKDCYIEGSVDFIFGNGLSLFELSGARDSINVGALTAQGRSSMLEDTGFSFLKCKVTGSGALYLGRAWGPFSRVVFAYTWMDDIIIPKGWSNWGDPGREMSGSTTTIASVLK
;
A
#
# COMPACT_ATOMS: atom_id res chain seq x y z
N MET A 1 9.32 24.56 47.05
CA MET A 1 9.18 24.37 45.58
C MET A 1 9.88 23.09 45.16
N PRO A 2 9.13 22.00 44.89
CA PRO A 2 9.64 20.94 44.03
C PRO A 2 8.56 20.53 43.00
N GLU A 3 8.39 21.33 41.95
CA GLU A 3 7.68 20.93 40.73
C GLU A 3 8.66 21.10 39.58
N ASN A 4 9.10 19.99 38.97
CA ASN A 4 9.45 19.89 37.54
C ASN A 4 10.20 18.61 37.14
N ARG A 5 10.62 17.74 38.07
CA ARG A 5 11.37 16.53 37.69
C ARG A 5 10.50 15.45 37.02
N HIS A 6 9.20 15.38 37.33
CA HIS A 6 8.30 14.38 36.74
C HIS A 6 7.83 14.72 35.31
N SER A 7 7.70 16.01 34.97
CA SER A 7 7.27 16.46 33.63
C SER A 7 8.36 16.22 32.58
N LEU A 8 9.62 16.57 32.91
CA LEU A 8 10.78 16.36 32.04
C LEU A 8 11.05 14.88 31.76
N ALA A 9 10.94 14.00 32.76
CA ALA A 9 11.10 12.57 32.57
C ALA A 9 10.01 11.97 31.66
N SER A 10 8.76 12.43 31.82
CA SER A 10 7.62 11.99 31.00
C SER A 10 7.76 12.44 29.55
N HIS A 11 8.20 13.68 29.30
CA HIS A 11 8.47 14.18 27.96
C HIS A 11 9.66 13.49 27.30
N LEU A 12 10.72 13.19 28.06
CA LEU A 12 11.88 12.46 27.56
C LEU A 12 11.51 11.03 27.15
N ILE A 13 10.67 10.35 27.94
CA ILE A 13 10.16 9.00 27.59
C ILE A 13 9.32 9.04 26.32
N VAL A 14 8.43 10.03 26.17
CA VAL A 14 7.62 10.19 24.94
C VAL A 14 8.51 10.46 23.72
N VAL A 15 9.53 11.31 23.84
CA VAL A 15 10.47 11.59 22.75
C VAL A 15 11.30 10.35 22.38
N VAL A 16 11.77 9.58 23.37
CA VAL A 16 12.51 8.33 23.13
C VAL A 16 11.63 7.28 22.48
N VAL A 17 10.36 7.15 22.89
CA VAL A 17 9.39 6.24 22.25
C VAL A 17 9.08 6.68 20.82
N VAL A 18 8.92 7.98 20.57
CA VAL A 18 8.72 8.52 19.22
C VAL A 18 9.95 8.28 18.34
N LEU A 19 11.18 8.48 18.85
CA LEU A 19 12.43 8.21 18.13
C LEU A 19 12.63 6.72 17.85
N LEU A 20 12.26 5.84 18.78
CA LEU A 20 12.30 4.38 18.56
C LEU A 20 11.25 3.95 17.52
N LEU A 21 10.06 4.56 17.53
CA LEU A 21 9.00 4.30 16.54
C LEU A 21 9.27 4.90 15.15
N SER A 22 10.14 5.91 15.05
CA SER A 22 10.56 6.53 13.79
C SER A 22 11.91 6.01 13.27
N SER A 23 12.56 5.12 14.02
CA SER A 23 13.79 4.46 13.59
C SER A 23 13.52 3.52 12.40
N ARG A 24 13.94 3.95 11.21
CA ARG A 24 13.92 3.16 9.98
C ARG A 24 14.98 2.07 10.07
N THR A 25 14.65 0.93 10.67
CA THR A 25 15.51 -0.26 10.57
C THR A 25 15.25 -0.95 9.24
N SER A 26 16.13 -0.69 8.27
CA SER A 26 16.16 -1.48 7.03
C SER A 26 16.69 -2.87 7.36
N LEU A 27 15.78 -3.82 7.58
CA LEU A 27 16.11 -5.24 7.63
C LEU A 27 16.48 -5.67 6.20
N CYS A 28 17.67 -6.23 6.01
CA CYS A 28 18.21 -6.60 4.70
C CYS A 28 18.42 -8.11 4.61
N HIS A 29 18.10 -8.67 3.44
CA HIS A 29 18.21 -10.09 3.07
C HIS A 29 19.63 -10.70 3.13
N THR A 30 20.69 -9.91 3.29
CA THR A 30 22.08 -10.41 3.14
C THR A 30 22.70 -11.03 4.40
N LYS A 31 22.03 -10.98 5.55
CA LYS A 31 22.51 -11.68 6.76
C LYS A 31 22.23 -13.19 6.68
N GLY A 32 22.94 -13.91 5.82
CA GLY A 32 22.90 -15.37 5.81
C GLY A 32 23.41 -16.07 4.55
N LEU A 33 23.64 -15.37 3.44
CA LEU A 33 24.22 -15.96 2.24
C LEU A 33 25.74 -16.07 2.40
N ARG A 34 26.22 -17.11 3.10
CA ARG A 34 27.60 -17.59 2.90
C ARG A 34 27.59 -18.44 1.62
N PRO A 35 28.33 -18.09 0.56
CA PRO A 35 28.60 -19.02 -0.52
C PRO A 35 29.45 -20.14 0.08
N GLY A 36 28.82 -21.23 0.52
CA GLY A 36 29.55 -22.46 0.75
C GLY A 36 30.24 -22.83 -0.55
N ARG A 37 31.53 -23.18 -0.51
CA ARG A 37 32.24 -23.79 -1.64
C ARG A 37 31.47 -25.06 -2.03
N SER A 38 30.52 -24.94 -2.95
CA SER A 38 29.83 -26.09 -3.52
C SER A 38 30.72 -26.61 -4.63
N ALA A 39 31.40 -27.73 -4.38
CA ALA A 39 31.99 -28.51 -5.45
C ALA A 39 30.90 -28.75 -6.52
N ARG A 40 31.21 -28.50 -7.79
CA ARG A 40 30.31 -28.76 -8.92
C ARG A 40 29.83 -30.21 -8.83
N LYS A 41 28.63 -30.42 -8.27
CA LYS A 41 28.02 -31.75 -8.28
C LYS A 41 27.69 -32.09 -9.74
N PRO A 42 28.12 -33.25 -10.25
CA PRO A 42 27.80 -33.65 -11.61
C PRO A 42 26.28 -33.67 -11.82
N VAL A 43 25.85 -33.26 -13.01
CA VAL A 43 24.44 -33.34 -13.41
C VAL A 43 24.01 -34.81 -13.34
N PRO A 44 22.88 -35.17 -12.71
CA PRO A 44 22.40 -36.55 -12.69
C PRO A 44 22.28 -37.10 -14.12
N GLN A 45 22.70 -38.36 -14.34
CA GLN A 45 22.84 -38.99 -15.67
C GLN A 45 21.61 -38.88 -16.59
N ASN A 46 20.41 -38.66 -16.04
CA ASN A 46 19.15 -38.60 -16.79
C ASN A 46 18.49 -37.21 -16.83
N MET A 47 19.22 -36.13 -16.55
CA MET A 47 18.69 -34.76 -16.61
C MET A 47 19.46 -33.88 -17.59
N THR A 48 18.72 -33.11 -18.38
CA THR A 48 19.32 -32.02 -19.17
C THR A 48 19.82 -30.90 -18.25
N ARG A 49 20.77 -30.10 -18.75
CA ARG A 49 21.31 -28.94 -18.03
C ARG A 49 20.22 -27.91 -17.68
N VAL A 50 19.21 -27.75 -18.54
CA VAL A 50 18.06 -26.86 -18.31
C VAL A 50 17.21 -27.35 -17.14
N GLN A 51 16.79 -28.62 -17.18
CA GLN A 51 16.00 -29.22 -16.09
C GLN A 51 16.75 -29.17 -14.75
N TYR A 52 18.07 -29.37 -14.76
CA TYR A 52 18.87 -29.25 -13.55
C TYR A 52 18.86 -27.81 -13.01
N SER A 53 19.06 -26.82 -13.89
CA SER A 53 19.01 -25.40 -13.53
C SER A 53 17.65 -25.00 -12.95
N GLU A 54 16.56 -25.42 -13.59
CA GLU A 54 15.19 -25.19 -13.11
C GLU A 54 14.96 -25.85 -11.75
N GLN A 55 15.42 -27.08 -11.56
CA GLN A 55 15.27 -27.77 -10.28
C GLN A 55 16.06 -27.07 -9.16
N GLN A 56 17.28 -26.59 -9.44
CA GLN A 56 18.05 -25.80 -8.47
C GLN A 56 17.37 -24.46 -8.16
N PHE A 57 16.85 -23.79 -9.18
CA PHE A 57 16.08 -22.56 -9.02
C PHE A 57 14.84 -22.79 -8.16
N MET A 58 14.05 -23.82 -8.43
CA MET A 58 12.86 -24.15 -7.63
C MET A 58 13.20 -24.58 -6.20
N LYS A 59 14.34 -25.24 -5.98
CA LYS A 59 14.86 -25.49 -4.63
C LYS A 59 15.20 -24.19 -3.91
N TRP A 60 15.85 -23.24 -4.60
CA TRP A 60 16.13 -21.91 -4.07
C TRP A 60 14.85 -21.13 -3.77
N VAL A 61 13.87 -21.10 -4.67
CA VAL A 61 12.54 -20.48 -4.45
C VAL A 61 11.85 -21.08 -3.23
N LYS A 62 11.79 -22.42 -3.12
CA LYS A 62 11.23 -23.12 -1.96
C LYS A 62 12.01 -22.86 -0.68
N PHE A 63 13.30 -22.55 -0.77
CA PHE A 63 14.14 -22.20 0.38
C PHE A 63 13.86 -20.77 0.82
N VAL A 64 14.00 -19.78 -0.07
CA VAL A 64 13.81 -18.35 0.26
C VAL A 64 12.35 -18.00 0.57
N GLY A 65 11.37 -18.70 -0.01
CA GLY A 65 9.94 -18.49 0.26
C GLY A 65 9.45 -19.05 1.59
N ARG A 66 10.27 -19.77 2.36
CA ARG A 66 9.88 -20.24 3.70
C ARG A 66 9.87 -19.07 4.69
N LEU A 67 8.92 -19.08 5.63
CA LEU A 67 8.84 -18.12 6.73
C LEU A 67 10.15 -17.99 7.54
N LYS A 68 10.95 -19.06 7.62
CA LYS A 68 12.27 -19.07 8.29
C LYS A 68 13.32 -18.19 7.60
N HIS A 69 13.13 -17.86 6.33
CA HIS A 69 14.01 -16.99 5.53
C HIS A 69 13.42 -15.61 5.31
N SER A 70 12.21 -15.35 5.78
CA SER A 70 11.68 -13.99 5.82
C SER A 70 12.44 -13.21 6.90
N ILE A 71 12.97 -12.05 6.54
CA ILE A 71 13.46 -11.04 7.50
C ILE A 71 12.33 -10.49 8.38
N PHE A 72 11.09 -10.72 7.95
CA PHE A 72 9.90 -10.28 8.63
C PHE A 72 9.42 -11.36 9.59
N LYS A 73 9.35 -11.02 10.88
CA LYS A 73 8.69 -11.88 11.87
C LYS A 73 7.19 -11.97 11.55
N THR A 74 6.58 -13.11 11.90
CA THR A 74 5.13 -13.27 11.89
C THR A 74 4.50 -12.08 12.62
N ALA A 75 3.61 -11.37 11.95
CA ALA A 75 2.93 -10.25 12.54
C ALA A 75 2.05 -10.74 13.70
N LYS A 76 2.26 -10.21 14.91
CA LYS A 76 1.44 -10.52 16.09
C LYS A 76 0.12 -9.76 16.03
N ASN A 77 -0.70 -10.08 15.03
CA ASN A 77 -1.98 -9.43 14.82
C ASN A 77 -3.02 -9.93 15.84
N LYS A 78 -3.84 -9.04 16.38
CA LYS A 78 -5.00 -9.36 17.20
C LYS A 78 -6.22 -9.45 16.28
N LEU A 79 -6.61 -10.66 15.89
CA LEU A 79 -7.69 -10.85 14.92
C LEU A 79 -9.09 -10.82 15.55
N SER A 80 -9.22 -11.31 16.79
CA SER A 80 -10.48 -11.28 17.52
C SER A 80 -10.77 -9.87 18.03
N PRO A 81 -11.96 -9.30 17.76
CA PRO A 81 -12.33 -8.00 18.28
C PRO A 81 -12.48 -8.03 19.79
N SER A 82 -11.97 -7.01 20.47
CA SER A 82 -12.28 -6.76 21.88
C SER A 82 -13.64 -6.10 22.04
N TYR A 83 -14.03 -5.22 21.11
CA TYR A 83 -15.37 -4.67 21.00
C TYR A 83 -15.63 -4.15 19.58
N THR A 84 -16.89 -3.81 19.31
CA THR A 84 -17.36 -3.28 18.03
C THR A 84 -18.05 -1.94 18.25
N LEU A 85 -17.81 -0.98 17.36
CA LEU A 85 -18.56 0.27 17.24
C LEU A 85 -19.34 0.24 15.93
N THR A 86 -20.53 0.85 15.93
CA THR A 86 -21.41 0.95 14.76
C THR A 86 -21.49 2.39 14.29
N VAL A 87 -21.25 2.61 13.01
CA VAL A 87 -21.41 3.89 12.33
C VAL A 87 -22.59 3.81 11.38
N ASP A 88 -23.63 4.60 11.63
CA ASP A 88 -24.82 4.70 10.79
C ASP A 88 -25.22 6.17 10.64
N LYS A 89 -25.64 6.58 9.44
CA LYS A 89 -26.09 7.96 9.20
C LYS A 89 -27.34 8.30 10.01
N ASN A 90 -28.13 7.30 10.38
CA ASN A 90 -29.23 7.43 11.30
C ASN A 90 -28.74 7.24 12.75
N PRO A 91 -28.79 8.29 13.60
CA PRO A 91 -28.32 8.22 14.98
C PRO A 91 -29.11 7.23 15.86
N ALA A 92 -30.27 6.76 15.41
CA ALA A 92 -31.02 5.72 16.12
C ALA A 92 -30.41 4.32 15.98
N TYR A 93 -29.53 4.10 14.99
CA TYR A 93 -28.98 2.78 14.66
C TYR A 93 -27.45 2.69 14.77
N GLY A 94 -26.75 3.80 15.02
CA GLY A 94 -25.30 3.85 15.15
C GLY A 94 -24.86 4.42 16.49
N ASP A 95 -23.72 3.96 16.99
CA ASP A 95 -23.01 4.59 18.11
C ASP A 95 -22.48 5.97 17.68
N PHE A 96 -22.16 6.11 16.39
CA PHE A 96 -21.69 7.34 15.74
C PHE A 96 -22.35 7.54 14.38
N THR A 97 -22.41 8.79 13.91
CA THR A 97 -22.87 9.14 12.56
C THR A 97 -21.73 9.37 11.56
N SER A 98 -20.49 9.48 12.04
CA SER A 98 -19.29 9.63 11.23
C SER A 98 -18.23 8.58 11.60
N ILE A 99 -17.35 8.27 10.65
CA ILE A 99 -16.24 7.34 10.88
C ILE A 99 -15.16 8.01 11.71
N GLN A 100 -14.88 9.29 11.47
CA GLN A 100 -13.89 10.04 12.22
C GLN A 100 -14.25 10.13 13.71
N ASP A 101 -15.51 10.38 14.08
CA ASP A 101 -15.93 10.43 15.49
C ASP A 101 -15.77 9.07 16.18
N ALA A 102 -16.08 7.97 15.47
CA ALA A 102 -15.87 6.62 15.99
C ALA A 102 -14.39 6.30 16.23
N ILE A 103 -13.48 6.83 15.40
CA ILE A 103 -12.03 6.73 15.60
C ILE A 103 -11.58 7.61 16.76
N ASP A 104 -12.18 8.80 16.91
CA ASP A 104 -11.81 9.78 17.92
C ASP A 104 -12.29 9.42 19.33
N SER A 105 -13.34 8.60 19.44
CA SER A 105 -13.79 8.02 20.71
C SER A 105 -12.82 6.99 21.29
N LEU A 106 -11.92 6.42 20.47
CA LEU A 106 -10.93 5.46 20.91
C LEU A 106 -9.84 6.12 21.77
N PRO A 107 -9.25 5.39 22.74
CA PRO A 107 -8.15 5.90 23.54
C PRO A 107 -6.98 6.35 22.66
N PHE A 108 -6.24 7.36 23.11
CA PHE A 108 -5.08 7.91 22.41
C PHE A 108 -4.07 6.83 22.00
N ILE A 109 -3.86 5.83 22.88
CA ILE A 109 -3.12 4.61 22.57
C ILE A 109 -4.12 3.45 22.53
N ASN A 110 -4.33 2.88 21.35
CA ASN A 110 -5.15 1.68 21.20
C ASN A 110 -4.28 0.42 21.12
N LEU A 111 -4.50 -0.49 22.06
CA LEU A 111 -3.75 -1.74 22.17
C LEU A 111 -4.58 -2.96 21.78
N VAL A 112 -5.87 -2.81 21.52
CA VAL A 112 -6.81 -3.91 21.29
C VAL A 112 -7.50 -3.81 19.93
N ARG A 113 -7.95 -4.94 19.38
CA ARG A 113 -8.67 -4.93 18.10
C ARG A 113 -10.04 -4.30 18.29
N VAL A 114 -10.30 -3.20 17.58
CA VAL A 114 -11.61 -2.56 17.54
C VAL A 114 -12.15 -2.68 16.12
N VAL A 115 -13.36 -3.20 15.98
CA VAL A 115 -14.06 -3.25 14.69
C VAL A 115 -15.06 -2.11 14.63
N ILE A 116 -14.92 -1.23 13.65
CA ILE A 116 -15.88 -0.17 13.35
C ILE A 116 -16.69 -0.66 12.15
N LYS A 117 -17.94 -1.07 12.40
CA LYS A 117 -18.89 -1.47 11.37
C LYS A 117 -19.54 -0.22 10.80
N VAL A 118 -19.36 0.00 9.51
CA VAL A 118 -19.91 1.14 8.79
C VAL A 118 -21.09 0.65 7.95
N HIS A 119 -22.29 1.11 8.29
CA HIS A 119 -23.50 0.72 7.59
C HIS A 119 -23.55 1.27 6.15
N ALA A 120 -24.56 0.85 5.40
CA ALA A 120 -24.73 1.30 4.02
C ALA A 120 -24.97 2.81 3.97
N GLY A 121 -24.27 3.51 3.09
CA GLY A 121 -24.35 4.95 2.98
C GLY A 121 -23.15 5.57 2.28
N VAL A 122 -23.35 6.82 1.87
CA VAL A 122 -22.26 7.70 1.43
C VAL A 122 -21.90 8.63 2.58
N TYR A 123 -20.65 8.53 3.02
CA TYR A 123 -20.02 9.30 4.09
C TYR A 123 -19.08 10.31 3.44
N THR A 124 -19.50 11.57 3.39
CA THR A 124 -18.68 12.66 2.84
C THR A 124 -17.88 13.27 3.98
N GLU A 125 -16.73 12.67 4.28
CA GLU A 125 -15.85 13.07 5.36
C GLU A 125 -14.39 12.75 5.02
N LYS A 126 -13.47 13.49 5.64
CA LYS A 126 -12.04 13.21 5.56
C LYS A 126 -11.63 12.48 6.83
N VAL A 127 -11.04 11.30 6.67
CA VAL A 127 -10.70 10.41 7.79
C VAL A 127 -9.19 10.28 7.95
N SER A 128 -8.71 10.38 9.19
CA SER A 128 -7.30 10.17 9.56
C SER A 128 -7.19 9.29 10.78
N ILE A 129 -6.43 8.20 10.67
CA ILE A 129 -6.07 7.34 11.81
C ILE A 129 -4.64 7.68 12.27
N PRO A 130 -4.47 8.25 13.47
CA PRO A 130 -3.16 8.55 14.05
C PRO A 130 -2.33 7.31 14.34
N GLN A 131 -1.01 7.47 14.44
CA GLN A 131 -0.06 6.37 14.57
C GLN A 131 -0.30 5.46 15.77
N LEU A 132 -0.76 6.02 16.90
CA LEU A 132 -0.95 5.30 18.16
C LEU A 132 -2.30 4.56 18.28
N LYS A 133 -3.16 4.64 17.27
CA LYS A 133 -4.47 3.95 17.23
C LYS A 133 -4.40 2.64 16.43
N SER A 134 -3.56 1.70 16.89
CA SER A 134 -3.31 0.43 16.18
C SER A 134 -4.50 -0.53 16.26
N PHE A 135 -4.47 -1.60 15.47
CA PHE A 135 -5.50 -2.66 15.52
C PHE A 135 -6.94 -2.18 15.24
N ILE A 136 -7.12 -1.16 14.42
CA ILE A 136 -8.45 -0.77 13.93
C ILE A 136 -8.84 -1.61 12.71
N THR A 137 -10.07 -2.10 12.71
CA THR A 137 -10.73 -2.68 11.54
C THR A 137 -11.90 -1.80 11.12
N ILE A 138 -11.94 -1.38 9.85
CA ILE A 138 -13.11 -0.75 9.24
C ILE A 138 -13.82 -1.81 8.40
N GLU A 139 -15.11 -2.04 8.65
CA GLU A 139 -15.89 -3.06 7.95
C GLU A 139 -17.18 -2.45 7.41
N GLY A 140 -17.28 -2.30 6.10
CA GLY A 140 -18.48 -1.82 5.42
C GLY A 140 -19.52 -2.92 5.18
N ALA A 141 -20.74 -2.51 4.84
CA ALA A 141 -21.84 -3.41 4.46
C ALA A 141 -21.69 -4.00 3.02
N GLY A 142 -20.58 -3.72 2.34
CA GLY A 142 -20.32 -4.03 0.95
C GLY A 142 -19.71 -2.84 0.23
N ALA A 143 -18.68 -3.05 -0.61
CA ALA A 143 -18.00 -1.93 -1.28
C ALA A 143 -18.95 -1.08 -2.15
N ALA A 144 -19.94 -1.69 -2.79
CA ALA A 144 -20.97 -0.97 -3.55
C ALA A 144 -21.99 -0.22 -2.68
N LYS A 145 -22.07 -0.50 -1.38
CA LYS A 145 -23.10 0.02 -0.45
C LYS A 145 -22.54 1.04 0.54
N THR A 146 -21.27 0.93 0.90
CA THR A 146 -20.62 1.81 1.88
C THR A 146 -19.46 2.54 1.20
N ILE A 147 -19.59 3.85 1.07
CA ILE A 147 -18.65 4.72 0.35
C ILE A 147 -18.20 5.85 1.28
N VAL A 148 -16.90 5.97 1.51
CA VAL A 148 -16.28 7.15 2.12
C VAL A 148 -15.68 7.99 1.02
N GLN A 149 -16.02 9.28 1.00
CA GLN A 149 -15.58 10.17 -0.07
C GLN A 149 -15.16 11.56 0.41
N TRP A 150 -14.14 12.11 -0.24
CA TRP A 150 -13.70 13.50 -0.07
C TRP A 150 -13.16 14.04 -1.39
N GLY A 151 -12.77 15.32 -1.46
CA GLY A 151 -12.48 16.02 -2.71
C GLY A 151 -11.22 16.87 -2.71
N ASP A 152 -10.21 16.48 -1.92
CA ASP A 152 -8.96 17.24 -1.85
C ASP A 152 -7.98 16.86 -2.95
N ARG A 153 -7.20 17.85 -3.37
CA ARG A 153 -6.04 17.73 -4.26
C ARG A 153 -4.76 18.21 -3.57
N ALA A 154 -3.61 17.90 -4.14
CA ALA A 154 -2.33 18.38 -3.64
C ALA A 154 -2.25 19.91 -3.54
N ASP A 155 -2.87 20.64 -4.47
CA ASP A 155 -2.94 22.11 -4.47
C ASP A 155 -4.05 22.70 -3.58
N THR A 156 -4.84 21.86 -2.91
CA THR A 156 -5.90 22.36 -2.04
C THR A 156 -5.28 23.07 -0.83
N PRO A 157 -5.73 24.30 -0.49
CA PRO A 157 -5.23 25.01 0.68
C PRO A 157 -5.47 24.21 1.96
N GLY A 158 -4.41 23.99 2.71
CA GLY A 158 -4.46 23.43 4.04
C GLY A 158 -4.83 24.47 5.11
N PRO A 159 -4.87 24.07 6.39
CA PRO A 159 -5.37 24.93 7.47
C PRO A 159 -4.61 26.25 7.68
N LYS A 160 -3.36 26.38 7.20
CA LYS A 160 -2.56 27.61 7.28
C LYS A 160 -2.34 28.24 5.89
N GLY A 161 -3.18 27.90 4.91
CA GLY A 161 -3.11 28.41 3.53
C GLY A 161 -2.06 27.76 2.64
N GLN A 162 -1.18 26.92 3.17
CA GLN A 162 -0.20 26.16 2.40
C GLN A 162 -0.87 25.01 1.63
N HIS A 163 -0.40 24.69 0.44
CA HIS A 163 -0.84 23.48 -0.27
C HIS A 163 -0.63 22.24 0.60
N MET A 164 -1.67 21.40 0.73
CA MET A 164 -1.59 20.19 1.56
C MET A 164 -0.68 19.09 0.97
N GLY A 165 -0.37 19.19 -0.32
CA GLY A 165 0.42 18.20 -1.06
C GLY A 165 -0.30 16.87 -1.24
N THR A 166 0.29 15.98 -2.04
CA THR A 166 -0.29 14.65 -2.32
C THR A 166 -0.58 13.88 -1.03
N TYR A 167 0.33 13.94 -0.05
CA TYR A 167 0.15 13.28 1.25
C TYR A 167 -1.11 13.75 1.99
N GLY A 168 -1.34 15.07 1.98
CA GLY A 168 -2.47 15.70 2.64
C GLY A 168 -3.80 15.52 1.90
N SER A 169 -3.78 15.20 0.61
CA SER A 169 -4.99 15.07 -0.23
C SER A 169 -5.82 13.80 0.03
N ALA A 170 -5.32 12.87 0.86
CA ALA A 170 -5.99 11.61 1.12
C ALA A 170 -7.39 11.79 1.73
N THR A 171 -8.40 11.19 1.08
CA THR A 171 -9.76 11.06 1.64
C THR A 171 -9.72 10.25 2.93
N PHE A 172 -8.98 9.14 2.92
CA PHE A 172 -8.78 8.27 4.08
C PHE A 172 -7.29 8.00 4.28
N GLY A 173 -6.71 8.52 5.36
CA GLY A 173 -5.30 8.39 5.68
C GLY A 173 -5.05 7.55 6.92
N VAL A 174 -4.30 6.45 6.79
CA VAL A 174 -3.95 5.56 7.90
C VAL A 174 -2.47 5.65 8.22
N ASN A 175 -2.15 5.93 9.48
CA ASN A 175 -0.76 5.97 9.98
C ASN A 175 -0.48 4.92 11.05
N SER A 176 -1.41 4.00 11.30
CA SER A 176 -1.31 3.03 12.39
C SER A 176 -1.19 1.58 11.92
N PRO A 177 -0.32 0.77 12.54
CA PRO A 177 -0.10 -0.62 12.12
C PRO A 177 -1.28 -1.53 12.47
N PHE A 178 -1.28 -2.71 11.84
CA PHE A 178 -2.31 -3.74 12.00
C PHE A 178 -3.71 -3.29 11.54
N PHE A 179 -3.78 -2.30 10.66
CA PHE A 179 -5.04 -1.83 10.09
C PHE A 179 -5.69 -2.90 9.20
N ILE A 180 -7.01 -3.01 9.25
CA ILE A 180 -7.77 -3.87 8.33
C ILE A 180 -8.93 -3.07 7.75
N ALA A 181 -9.14 -3.12 6.44
CA ALA A 181 -10.39 -2.67 5.83
C ALA A 181 -11.07 -3.82 5.09
N LYS A 182 -12.40 -3.88 5.21
CA LYS A 182 -13.23 -4.88 4.53
C LYS A 182 -14.44 -4.24 3.88
N ASN A 183 -14.77 -4.67 2.66
CA ASN A 183 -16.07 -4.44 2.03
C ASN A 183 -16.53 -2.97 2.05
N ILE A 184 -15.63 -2.05 1.73
CA ILE A 184 -15.88 -0.60 1.75
C ILE A 184 -15.17 0.08 0.59
N THR A 185 -15.75 1.17 0.08
CA THR A 185 -15.17 2.00 -0.97
C THR A 185 -14.56 3.27 -0.38
N PHE A 186 -13.34 3.59 -0.79
CA PHE A 186 -12.67 4.86 -0.55
C PHE A 186 -12.57 5.62 -1.87
N LYS A 187 -13.08 6.85 -1.90
CA LYS A 187 -13.20 7.63 -3.13
C LYS A 187 -12.65 9.04 -2.97
N ASN A 188 -11.74 9.44 -3.85
CA ASN A 188 -11.51 10.86 -4.10
C ASN A 188 -12.42 11.32 -5.24
N THR A 189 -13.19 12.37 -5.01
CA THR A 189 -14.21 12.89 -5.94
C THR A 189 -13.65 13.90 -6.95
N THR A 190 -12.37 14.23 -6.85
CA THR A 190 -11.70 15.13 -7.79
C THR A 190 -11.78 14.58 -9.21
N PRO A 191 -12.18 15.39 -10.22
CA PRO A 191 -12.21 14.95 -11.61
C PRO A 191 -10.81 14.73 -12.16
N VAL A 192 -10.72 13.94 -13.24
CA VAL A 192 -9.44 13.71 -13.94
C VAL A 192 -8.84 15.05 -14.38
N PRO A 193 -7.58 15.35 -14.02
CA PRO A 193 -6.96 16.61 -14.41
C PRO A 193 -6.72 16.68 -15.91
N LYS A 194 -6.71 17.90 -16.45
CA LYS A 194 -6.25 18.15 -17.82
C LYS A 194 -4.77 17.75 -17.96
N PRO A 195 -4.34 17.23 -19.12
CA PRO A 195 -2.93 16.96 -19.38
C PRO A 195 -2.04 18.17 -19.06
N GLY A 196 -0.93 17.94 -18.34
CA GLY A 196 0.02 19.00 -17.94
C GLY A 196 -0.39 19.83 -16.73
N ALA A 197 -1.54 19.56 -16.10
CA ALA A 197 -1.94 20.28 -14.89
C ALA A 197 -1.01 19.95 -13.71
N VAL A 198 -0.59 20.98 -12.98
CA VAL A 198 0.30 20.86 -11.83
C VAL A 198 -0.52 20.84 -10.53
N GLY A 199 -0.09 20.02 -9.56
CA GLY A 199 -0.69 19.97 -8.22
C GLY A 199 -2.07 19.30 -8.14
N LYS A 200 -2.44 18.48 -9.13
CA LYS A 200 -3.77 17.86 -9.23
C LYS A 200 -3.86 16.43 -8.73
N GLN A 201 -2.80 15.92 -8.09
CA GLN A 201 -2.81 14.62 -7.42
C GLN A 201 -3.92 14.57 -6.37
N ALA A 202 -4.68 13.48 -6.32
CA ALA A 202 -5.89 13.39 -5.52
C ALA A 202 -6.07 11.98 -4.93
N VAL A 203 -5.58 11.79 -3.71
CA VAL A 203 -5.51 10.47 -3.07
C VAL A 203 -6.86 10.04 -2.51
N ALA A 204 -7.32 8.85 -2.87
CA ALA A 204 -8.52 8.22 -2.28
C ALA A 204 -8.17 7.53 -0.96
N PHE A 205 -7.04 6.82 -0.94
CA PHE A 205 -6.59 6.12 0.26
C PHE A 205 -5.08 6.16 0.41
N ARG A 206 -4.60 6.42 1.63
CA ARG A 206 -3.18 6.38 1.97
C ARG A 206 -2.94 5.45 3.16
N ILE A 207 -1.96 4.56 3.03
CA ILE A 207 -1.46 3.74 4.14
C ILE A 207 0.03 3.99 4.40
N SER A 208 0.33 4.44 5.61
CA SER A 208 1.65 4.79 6.14
C SER A 208 1.93 3.99 7.41
N ALA A 209 1.85 2.66 7.36
CA ALA A 209 2.03 1.83 8.54
C ALA A 209 2.26 0.37 8.19
N ASP A 210 2.82 -0.42 9.11
CA ASP A 210 3.13 -1.81 8.82
C ASP A 210 1.96 -2.79 9.11
N THR A 211 1.92 -3.91 8.38
CA THR A 211 0.95 -5.00 8.55
C THR A 211 -0.50 -4.57 8.33
N ALA A 212 -0.83 -3.98 7.18
CA ALA A 212 -2.22 -3.68 6.82
C ALA A 212 -2.81 -4.74 5.89
N ALA A 213 -4.13 -4.96 5.97
CA ALA A 213 -4.84 -5.86 5.08
C ALA A 213 -6.14 -5.24 4.55
N PHE A 214 -6.46 -5.50 3.29
CA PHE A 214 -7.63 -5.00 2.59
C PHE A 214 -8.33 -6.17 1.91
N TRP A 215 -9.63 -6.31 2.13
CA TRP A 215 -10.42 -7.41 1.56
C TRP A 215 -11.72 -6.89 0.96
N GLY A 216 -11.93 -7.10 -0.34
CA GLY A 216 -13.19 -6.68 -0.97
C GLY A 216 -13.39 -5.17 -0.98
N CYS A 217 -12.30 -4.39 -0.89
CA CYS A 217 -12.37 -2.93 -0.88
C CYS A 217 -12.31 -2.36 -2.30
N SER A 218 -12.86 -1.16 -2.48
CA SER A 218 -12.66 -0.40 -3.72
C SER A 218 -11.95 0.93 -3.46
N PHE A 219 -11.04 1.30 -4.34
CA PHE A 219 -10.28 2.54 -4.29
C PHE A 219 -10.51 3.31 -5.59
N LEU A 220 -11.22 4.43 -5.51
CA LEU A 220 -11.71 5.15 -6.68
C LEU A 220 -11.10 6.56 -6.72
N GLY A 221 -10.46 6.90 -7.82
CA GLY A 221 -9.85 8.22 -8.01
C GLY A 221 -9.40 8.43 -9.44
N ALA A 222 -8.53 9.41 -9.64
CA ALA A 222 -7.95 9.73 -10.93
C ALA A 222 -6.42 9.61 -10.87
N GLN A 223 -5.72 10.72 -10.64
CA GLN A 223 -4.27 10.72 -10.43
C GLN A 223 -3.96 10.41 -8.96
N ASP A 224 -3.01 9.51 -8.72
CA ASP A 224 -2.52 9.14 -7.38
C ASP A 224 -3.62 8.51 -6.48
N THR A 225 -4.49 7.64 -7.02
CA THR A 225 -5.63 7.06 -6.26
C THR A 225 -5.23 6.36 -4.95
N LEU A 226 -4.35 5.37 -5.02
CA LEU A 226 -3.90 4.56 -3.88
C LEU A 226 -2.45 4.86 -3.55
N TYR A 227 -2.26 5.57 -2.44
CA TYR A 227 -0.94 5.89 -1.91
C TYR A 227 -0.50 4.80 -0.91
N ASP A 228 0.09 3.75 -1.46
CA ASP A 228 0.73 2.65 -0.75
C ASP A 228 2.12 3.07 -0.23
N HIS A 229 2.12 4.00 0.72
CA HIS A 229 3.26 4.85 1.06
C HIS A 229 4.45 4.06 1.66
N PHE A 230 4.24 3.35 2.77
CA PHE A 230 5.25 2.45 3.35
C PHE A 230 4.61 1.42 4.28
N GLY A 231 5.28 0.27 4.44
CA GLY A 231 4.82 -0.84 5.27
C GLY A 231 4.56 -2.10 4.46
N ARG A 232 4.16 -3.18 5.14
CA ARG A 232 3.76 -4.44 4.51
C ARG A 232 2.25 -4.50 4.37
N HIS A 233 1.75 -4.62 3.15
CA HIS A 233 0.31 -4.62 2.89
C HIS A 233 -0.14 -5.80 2.04
N TYR A 234 -1.37 -6.24 2.30
CA TYR A 234 -2.02 -7.28 1.52
C TYR A 234 -3.39 -6.80 1.05
N TYR A 235 -3.61 -6.83 -0.26
CA TYR A 235 -4.85 -6.46 -0.92
C TYR A 235 -5.42 -7.69 -1.58
N LYS A 236 -6.61 -8.12 -1.16
CA LYS A 236 -7.28 -9.30 -1.71
C LYS A 236 -8.67 -8.93 -2.21
N ASP A 237 -9.02 -9.42 -3.40
CA ASP A 237 -10.34 -9.20 -4.01
C ASP A 237 -10.70 -7.69 -4.07
N CYS A 238 -9.71 -6.83 -4.26
CA CYS A 238 -9.90 -5.38 -4.27
C CYS A 238 -10.08 -4.84 -5.70
N TYR A 239 -10.78 -3.72 -5.84
CA TYR A 239 -10.91 -2.98 -7.09
C TYR A 239 -10.23 -1.62 -6.97
N ILE A 240 -9.38 -1.27 -7.94
CA ILE A 240 -8.63 -0.02 -7.94
C ILE A 240 -8.86 0.69 -9.27
N GLU A 241 -9.31 1.94 -9.23
CA GLU A 241 -9.60 2.75 -10.41
C GLU A 241 -8.79 4.05 -10.40
N GLY A 242 -8.21 4.40 -11.55
CA GLY A 242 -7.44 5.63 -11.69
C GLY A 242 -7.03 5.94 -13.11
N SER A 243 -5.98 6.75 -13.27
CA SER A 243 -5.42 7.17 -14.55
C SER A 243 -3.88 7.22 -14.53
N VAL A 244 -3.31 8.24 -13.89
CA VAL A 244 -1.85 8.41 -13.76
C VAL A 244 -1.40 7.99 -12.36
N ASP A 245 -0.40 7.13 -12.30
CA ASP A 245 0.28 6.69 -11.07
C ASP A 245 -0.67 6.20 -9.98
N PHE A 246 -1.77 5.56 -10.37
CA PHE A 246 -2.87 5.37 -9.44
C PHE A 246 -2.62 4.29 -8.38
N ILE A 247 -1.54 3.51 -8.49
CA ILE A 247 -0.95 2.73 -7.40
C ILE A 247 0.51 3.18 -7.24
N PHE A 248 0.81 3.93 -6.18
CA PHE A 248 2.15 4.51 -6.00
C PHE A 248 2.60 4.49 -4.55
N GLY A 249 3.91 4.65 -4.34
CA GLY A 249 4.52 4.61 -3.02
C GLY A 249 5.71 3.65 -2.93
N ASN A 250 6.12 3.35 -1.69
CA ASN A 250 7.26 2.48 -1.40
C ASN A 250 6.88 1.33 -0.44
N GLY A 251 5.62 0.89 -0.46
CA GLY A 251 5.17 -0.31 0.26
C GLY A 251 5.86 -1.60 -0.19
N LEU A 252 5.83 -2.61 0.67
CA LEU A 252 6.04 -4.02 0.32
C LEU A 252 4.66 -4.69 0.25
N SER A 253 4.11 -4.79 -0.96
CA SER A 253 2.69 -5.06 -1.11
C SER A 253 2.40 -6.18 -2.08
N LEU A 254 1.45 -7.04 -1.68
CA LEU A 254 0.87 -8.08 -2.51
C LEU A 254 -0.58 -7.73 -2.81
N PHE A 255 -0.88 -7.59 -4.09
CA PHE A 255 -2.21 -7.47 -4.65
C PHE A 255 -2.59 -8.83 -5.24
N GLU A 256 -3.58 -9.50 -4.65
CA GLU A 256 -4.04 -10.81 -5.07
C GLU A 256 -5.51 -10.75 -5.51
N LEU A 257 -5.83 -11.38 -6.64
CA LEU A 257 -7.20 -11.45 -7.18
C LEU A 257 -7.87 -10.07 -7.31
N SER A 258 -7.08 -9.04 -7.53
CA SER A 258 -7.54 -7.65 -7.56
C SER A 258 -7.74 -7.17 -9.00
N GLY A 259 -8.73 -6.31 -9.20
CA GLY A 259 -8.99 -5.63 -10.46
C GLY A 259 -8.37 -4.24 -10.46
N ALA A 260 -7.71 -3.86 -11.56
CA ALA A 260 -7.28 -2.49 -11.82
C ALA A 260 -7.95 -1.97 -13.10
N ARG A 261 -8.51 -0.76 -13.05
CA ARG A 261 -9.16 -0.12 -14.20
C ARG A 261 -8.61 1.27 -14.46
N ASP A 262 -8.14 1.47 -15.69
CA ASP A 262 -7.85 2.82 -16.20
C ASP A 262 -9.13 3.51 -16.69
N SER A 263 -9.29 4.77 -16.31
CA SER A 263 -10.50 5.55 -16.54
C SER A 263 -10.45 6.42 -17.80
N ILE A 264 -9.32 7.05 -18.17
CA ILE A 264 -9.12 7.75 -19.46
C ILE A 264 -7.62 8.03 -19.77
N ASN A 265 -7.31 8.26 -21.05
CA ASN A 265 -6.04 8.78 -21.60
C ASN A 265 -4.83 7.84 -21.49
N VAL A 266 -3.62 8.41 -21.65
CA VAL A 266 -2.35 7.73 -21.43
C VAL A 266 -2.01 7.79 -19.95
N GLY A 267 -1.85 6.63 -19.31
CA GLY A 267 -1.63 6.52 -17.87
C GLY A 267 -0.47 5.60 -17.49
N ALA A 268 -0.24 5.47 -16.20
CA ALA A 268 0.65 4.47 -15.63
C ALA A 268 -0.05 3.80 -14.43
N LEU A 269 -0.16 2.48 -14.48
CA LEU A 269 -0.78 1.68 -13.42
C LEU A 269 -0.01 1.81 -12.10
N THR A 270 1.32 1.77 -12.17
CA THR A 270 2.17 1.87 -10.99
C THR A 270 3.23 2.96 -11.07
N ALA A 271 3.54 3.56 -9.92
CA ALA A 271 4.69 4.44 -9.73
C ALA A 271 5.42 4.09 -8.43
N GLN A 272 6.23 3.02 -8.48
CA GLN A 272 6.91 2.50 -7.30
C GLN A 272 8.19 3.30 -7.00
N GLY A 273 8.35 3.68 -5.72
CA GLY A 273 9.28 4.68 -5.21
C GLY A 273 10.54 4.14 -4.52
N ARG A 274 10.93 2.88 -4.75
CA ARG A 274 12.09 2.26 -4.11
C ARG A 274 13.37 3.01 -4.44
N SER A 275 14.08 3.42 -3.39
CA SER A 275 15.20 4.36 -3.49
C SER A 275 16.56 3.70 -3.35
N SER A 276 16.64 2.44 -2.94
CA SER A 276 17.89 1.69 -2.80
C SER A 276 17.70 0.19 -3.00
N MET A 277 18.74 -0.51 -3.49
CA MET A 277 18.77 -1.98 -3.52
C MET A 277 18.68 -2.64 -2.14
N LEU A 278 18.97 -1.88 -1.07
CA LEU A 278 18.89 -2.37 0.32
C LEU A 278 17.46 -2.36 0.87
N GLU A 279 16.52 -1.67 0.21
CA GLU A 279 15.12 -1.67 0.62
C GLU A 279 14.44 -2.96 0.15
N ASP A 280 13.74 -3.66 1.04
CA ASP A 280 12.96 -4.84 0.68
C ASP A 280 11.51 -4.49 0.34
N THR A 281 11.30 -3.44 -0.47
CA THR A 281 10.00 -2.91 -0.89
C THR A 281 9.68 -3.24 -2.35
N GLY A 282 8.43 -3.09 -2.77
CA GLY A 282 7.98 -3.39 -4.13
C GLY A 282 6.53 -3.81 -4.18
N PHE A 283 5.96 -3.80 -5.39
CA PHE A 283 4.58 -4.22 -5.63
C PHE A 283 4.54 -5.55 -6.38
N SER A 284 3.72 -6.48 -5.91
CA SER A 284 3.49 -7.77 -6.57
C SER A 284 2.01 -7.94 -6.85
N PHE A 285 1.65 -8.19 -8.11
CA PHE A 285 0.30 -8.47 -8.56
C PHE A 285 0.20 -9.95 -8.91
N LEU A 286 -0.69 -10.68 -8.25
CA LEU A 286 -0.86 -12.11 -8.39
C LEU A 286 -2.30 -12.44 -8.77
N LYS A 287 -2.50 -13.09 -9.92
CA LYS A 287 -3.84 -13.47 -10.40
C LYS A 287 -4.79 -12.28 -10.51
N CYS A 288 -4.26 -11.11 -10.86
CA CYS A 288 -5.04 -9.90 -11.01
C CYS A 288 -5.66 -9.79 -12.41
N LYS A 289 -6.53 -8.80 -12.59
CA LYS A 289 -7.06 -8.39 -13.89
C LYS A 289 -6.80 -6.91 -14.10
N VAL A 290 -6.13 -6.54 -15.19
CA VAL A 290 -5.91 -5.15 -15.60
C VAL A 290 -6.78 -4.87 -16.83
N THR A 291 -7.65 -3.86 -16.70
CA THR A 291 -8.65 -3.45 -17.71
C THR A 291 -8.64 -1.93 -17.84
N GLY A 292 -9.37 -1.38 -18.81
CA GLY A 292 -9.43 0.06 -18.99
C GLY A 292 -9.98 0.46 -20.34
N SER A 293 -9.89 1.73 -20.66
CA SER A 293 -10.36 2.29 -21.94
C SER A 293 -9.35 3.24 -22.60
N GLY A 294 -8.20 3.47 -21.96
CA GLY A 294 -7.10 4.29 -22.47
C GLY A 294 -5.89 3.47 -22.90
N ALA A 295 -4.72 4.11 -22.88
CA ALA A 295 -3.44 3.47 -23.15
C ALA A 295 -2.58 3.49 -21.88
N LEU A 296 -2.17 2.32 -21.40
CA LEU A 296 -1.64 2.17 -20.04
C LEU A 296 -0.21 1.61 -20.07
N TYR A 297 0.71 2.30 -19.40
CA TYR A 297 1.95 1.67 -18.96
C TYR A 297 1.69 0.84 -17.71
N LEU A 298 2.29 -0.34 -17.59
CA LEU A 298 2.28 -1.15 -16.36
C LEU A 298 2.90 -0.40 -15.18
N GLY A 299 3.85 0.48 -15.48
CA GLY A 299 4.33 1.45 -14.53
C GLY A 299 5.40 2.37 -15.08
N ARG A 300 5.70 3.37 -14.25
CA ARG A 300 6.89 4.20 -14.39
C ARG A 300 7.74 4.13 -13.13
N ALA A 301 9.06 4.24 -13.28
CA ALA A 301 9.95 4.29 -12.13
C ALA A 301 9.81 5.67 -11.44
N TRP A 302 9.25 5.70 -10.23
CA TRP A 302 9.28 6.90 -9.39
C TRP A 302 10.59 6.99 -8.62
N GLY A 303 11.05 5.86 -8.06
CA GLY A 303 12.37 5.72 -7.45
C GLY A 303 13.38 5.03 -8.39
N PRO A 304 14.69 5.28 -8.20
CA PRO A 304 15.75 4.72 -9.06
C PRO A 304 15.89 3.19 -8.99
N PHE A 305 15.32 2.53 -7.98
CA PHE A 305 15.34 1.07 -7.83
C PHE A 305 13.93 0.46 -7.84
N SER A 306 12.99 1.11 -8.55
CA SER A 306 11.60 0.70 -8.66
C SER A 306 11.45 -0.80 -8.92
N ARG A 307 10.53 -1.46 -8.20
CA ARG A 307 10.32 -2.91 -8.29
C ARG A 307 8.84 -3.26 -8.31
N VAL A 308 8.39 -3.80 -9.44
CA VAL A 308 7.00 -4.20 -9.67
C VAL A 308 6.97 -5.53 -10.45
N VAL A 309 6.14 -6.47 -10.00
CA VAL A 309 6.01 -7.82 -10.60
C VAL A 309 4.53 -8.11 -10.88
N PHE A 310 4.23 -8.65 -12.06
CA PHE A 310 2.90 -9.11 -12.45
C PHE A 310 2.92 -10.61 -12.79
N ALA A 311 2.40 -11.46 -11.91
CA ALA A 311 2.37 -12.90 -12.09
C ALA A 311 0.94 -13.40 -12.30
N TYR A 312 0.74 -14.27 -13.31
CA TYR A 312 -0.56 -14.87 -13.64
C TYR A 312 -1.69 -13.83 -13.80
N THR A 313 -1.34 -12.62 -14.24
CA THR A 313 -2.24 -11.48 -14.30
C THR A 313 -2.75 -11.35 -15.73
N TRP A 314 -4.06 -11.31 -15.89
CA TRP A 314 -4.68 -11.03 -17.18
C TRP A 314 -4.63 -9.53 -17.45
N MET A 315 -4.28 -9.14 -18.67
CA MET A 315 -4.16 -7.74 -19.09
C MET A 315 -4.88 -7.55 -20.41
N ASP A 316 -5.70 -6.50 -20.48
CA ASP A 316 -6.38 -6.10 -21.72
C ASP A 316 -5.40 -5.55 -22.76
N ASP A 317 -5.87 -5.35 -23.99
CA ASP A 317 -5.07 -4.79 -25.10
C ASP A 317 -4.73 -3.30 -24.95
N ILE A 318 -5.12 -2.68 -23.83
CA ILE A 318 -4.78 -1.32 -23.44
C ILE A 318 -3.31 -1.13 -23.05
N ILE A 319 -2.58 -2.21 -22.77
CA ILE A 319 -1.18 -2.11 -22.32
C ILE A 319 -0.30 -1.72 -23.50
N ILE A 320 0.36 -0.57 -23.38
CA ILE A 320 1.29 -0.08 -24.40
C ILE A 320 2.39 -1.15 -24.60
N PRO A 321 2.75 -1.54 -25.84
CA PRO A 321 3.71 -2.63 -26.08
C PRO A 321 5.08 -2.47 -25.41
N LYS A 322 5.52 -1.22 -25.21
CA LYS A 322 6.74 -0.92 -24.43
C LYS A 322 6.64 -1.42 -22.98
N GLY A 323 5.42 -1.52 -22.44
CA GLY A 323 5.08 -1.98 -21.10
C GLY A 323 5.39 -0.95 -20.02
N TRP A 324 6.57 -0.33 -20.08
CA TRP A 324 7.13 0.49 -19.02
C TRP A 324 7.66 1.83 -19.55
N SER A 325 7.65 2.85 -18.70
CA SER A 325 8.16 4.17 -19.04
C SER A 325 9.17 4.68 -18.00
N ASN A 326 10.28 5.22 -18.48
CA ASN A 326 11.22 6.00 -17.66
C ASN A 326 10.75 7.44 -17.43
N TRP A 327 9.62 7.81 -18.04
CA TRP A 327 9.01 9.14 -17.97
C TRP A 327 9.96 10.29 -18.35
N GLY A 328 10.88 10.04 -19.27
CA GLY A 328 11.84 11.03 -19.77
C GLY A 328 13.07 11.23 -18.88
N ASP A 329 13.30 10.37 -17.88
CA ASP A 329 14.51 10.39 -17.03
C ASP A 329 15.40 9.18 -17.34
N PRO A 330 16.48 9.35 -18.15
CA PRO A 330 17.41 8.26 -18.50
C PRO A 330 18.13 7.66 -17.28
N GLY A 331 18.25 8.40 -16.17
CA GLY A 331 18.84 7.90 -14.93
C GLY A 331 18.07 6.74 -14.31
N ARG A 332 16.83 6.53 -14.76
CA ARG A 332 15.94 5.44 -14.32
C ARG A 332 15.97 4.22 -15.24
N GLU A 333 16.80 4.23 -16.28
CA GLU A 333 17.01 3.11 -17.21
C GLU A 333 18.38 2.42 -17.02
N MET A 334 19.27 2.94 -16.16
CA MET A 334 20.65 2.46 -16.08
C MET A 334 20.77 1.01 -15.58
N SER A 335 21.61 0.24 -16.24
CA SER A 335 21.83 -1.21 -16.08
C SER A 335 22.50 -1.64 -14.75
N GLY A 336 22.83 -0.69 -13.86
CA GLY A 336 23.25 -0.95 -12.46
C GLY A 336 22.16 -0.68 -11.42
N SER A 337 21.12 0.06 -11.79
CA SER A 337 19.84 0.15 -11.09
C SER A 337 18.97 -0.99 -11.59
N THR A 338 18.97 -2.12 -10.89
CA THR A 338 18.08 -3.24 -11.27
C THR A 338 16.64 -2.85 -10.95
N THR A 339 16.01 -2.03 -11.81
CA THR A 339 14.57 -2.02 -11.95
C THR A 339 14.23 -3.43 -12.39
N THR A 340 13.88 -4.29 -11.44
CA THR A 340 13.46 -5.66 -11.73
C THR A 340 12.06 -5.54 -12.31
N ILE A 341 12.02 -5.30 -13.61
CA ILE A 341 10.85 -5.38 -14.44
C ILE A 341 10.82 -6.83 -14.92
N ALA A 342 10.27 -7.73 -14.11
CA ALA A 342 10.33 -9.17 -14.42
C ALA A 342 8.93 -9.80 -14.52
N SER A 343 8.76 -10.39 -15.71
CA SER A 343 7.91 -11.51 -16.10
C SER A 343 6.41 -11.34 -15.98
N VAL A 344 5.75 -11.07 -17.11
CA VAL A 344 4.44 -11.64 -17.40
C VAL A 344 4.63 -13.15 -17.53
N LEU A 345 4.31 -13.89 -16.48
CA LEU A 345 4.05 -15.32 -16.60
C LEU A 345 2.60 -15.45 -17.08
N LYS A 346 2.43 -15.71 -18.39
CA LYS A 346 1.14 -16.12 -18.95
C LYS A 346 0.74 -17.49 -18.42
#